data_AF-A0A1Y4DLW5-F1
#
_entry.id   AF-A0A1Y4DLW5-F1
#
_cell.length_a   1.000
_cell.length_b   1.000
_cell.length_c   1.000
_cell.angle_alpha   90.00
_cell.angle_beta   90.00
_cell.angle_gamma   90.00
#
_symmetry.space_group_name_H-M   'P 1'
#
loop_
_entity.id
_entity.type
_entity.pdbx_description
1 polymer ?
#
loop_
_entity_poly.entity_id
_entity_poly.type
_entity_poly.pdbx_seq_one_letter_code
_entity_poly.pdbx_strand_id
1 'polypeptide(L)'
;MYESITRYIDAFDDWESTEEPGRVISEFLGDLERVADHHYTDTLERFGLEWSAGSMSGANLTDAPAELAVALLTAAYRADHFSNGILENEFIPNGLVSRCLRRLRELDPKKGR
;
A
#
# COMPACT_ATOMS: atom_id res chain seq x y z
N MET A 1 13.37 7.84 0.34
CA MET A 1 13.16 6.82 1.40
C MET A 1 12.15 5.76 0.95
N TYR A 2 11.09 6.15 0.23
CA TYR A 2 10.06 5.26 -0.33
C TYR A 2 10.32 4.82 -1.78
N GLU A 3 11.43 5.24 -2.40
CA GLU A 3 11.79 4.83 -3.78
C GLU A 3 11.73 3.31 -4.00
N SER A 4 12.16 2.52 -3.00
CA SER A 4 12.10 1.05 -3.05
C SER A 4 10.71 0.50 -3.32
N ILE A 5 9.67 1.02 -2.64
CA ILE A 5 8.29 0.53 -2.78
C ILE A 5 7.52 1.24 -3.90
N THR A 6 7.88 2.48 -4.24
CA THR A 6 7.16 3.26 -5.27
C THR A 6 7.52 2.84 -6.70
N ARG A 7 8.60 2.08 -6.90
CA ARG A 7 8.95 1.51 -8.22
C ARG A 7 7.92 0.51 -8.75
N TYR A 8 7.09 -0.05 -7.86
CA TYR A 8 6.08 -1.05 -8.19
C TYR A 8 4.75 -0.44 -8.65
N ILE A 9 4.62 0.90 -8.69
CA ILE A 9 3.39 1.60 -9.09
C ILE A 9 2.91 1.09 -10.46
N ASP A 10 3.78 1.04 -11.46
CA ASP A 10 3.42 0.61 -12.81
C ASP A 10 2.97 -0.85 -12.85
N ALA A 11 3.59 -1.74 -12.06
CA ALA A 11 3.18 -3.14 -11.96
C ALA A 11 1.80 -3.31 -11.31
N PHE A 12 1.45 -2.47 -10.33
CA PHE A 12 0.12 -2.50 -9.71
C PHE A 12 -0.94 -1.75 -10.52
N ASP A 13 -0.56 -0.79 -11.36
CA ASP A 13 -1.48 -0.10 -12.27
C ASP A 13 -1.88 -1.02 -13.44
N ASP A 14 -0.94 -1.82 -13.94
CA ASP A 14 -1.14 -2.80 -15.02
C ASP A 14 -1.14 -4.25 -14.47
N TRP A 15 -1.84 -4.47 -13.35
CA TRP A 15 -1.83 -5.74 -12.62
C TRP A 15 -2.31 -6.94 -13.45
N GLU A 16 -3.33 -6.76 -14.31
CA GLU A 16 -3.83 -7.83 -15.18
C GLU A 16 -2.80 -8.30 -16.24
N SER A 17 -1.88 -7.42 -16.64
CA SER A 17 -0.82 -7.76 -17.60
C SER A 17 0.46 -8.27 -16.92
N THR A 18 0.49 -8.30 -15.58
CA THR A 18 1.68 -8.72 -14.84
C THR A 18 1.91 -10.22 -15.00
N GLU A 19 3.04 -10.60 -15.62
CA GLU A 19 3.36 -12.00 -15.93
C GLU A 19 3.67 -12.85 -14.69
N GLU A 20 4.30 -12.26 -13.66
CA GLU A 20 4.71 -12.95 -12.42
C GLU A 20 4.15 -12.25 -11.16
N PRO A 21 2.82 -12.25 -10.94
CA PRO A 21 2.19 -11.49 -9.85
C PRO A 21 2.72 -11.90 -8.46
N GLY A 22 2.91 -13.20 -8.22
CA GLY A 22 3.45 -13.71 -6.95
C GLY A 22 4.88 -13.25 -6.66
N ARG A 23 5.70 -13.06 -7.69
CA ARG A 23 7.07 -12.54 -7.54
C ARG A 23 7.06 -11.05 -7.23
N VAL A 24 6.25 -10.28 -7.96
CA VAL A 24 6.07 -8.83 -7.73
C VAL A 24 5.64 -8.58 -6.29
N ILE A 25 4.64 -9.34 -5.80
CA ILE A 25 4.19 -9.28 -4.42
C ILE A 25 5.35 -9.62 -3.48
N SER A 26 6.03 -10.75 -3.67
CA SER A 26 7.12 -11.18 -2.77
C SER A 26 8.24 -10.15 -2.67
N GLU A 27 8.65 -9.55 -3.79
CA GLU A 27 9.66 -8.48 -3.79
C GLU A 27 9.13 -7.21 -3.12
N PHE A 28 7.90 -6.79 -3.46
CA PHE A 28 7.26 -5.64 -2.86
C PHE A 28 7.15 -5.77 -1.34
N LEU A 29 6.85 -6.96 -0.83
CA LEU A 29 6.76 -7.23 0.60
C LEU A 29 8.10 -7.10 1.31
N GLY A 30 9.17 -7.62 0.71
CA GLY A 30 10.52 -7.45 1.24
C GLY A 30 10.91 -5.98 1.37
N ASP A 31 10.51 -5.14 0.41
CA ASP A 31 10.73 -3.69 0.48
C ASP A 31 9.74 -2.99 1.43
N LEU A 32 8.48 -3.42 1.48
CA LEU A 32 7.45 -2.88 2.37
C LEU A 32 7.83 -3.12 3.83
N GLU A 33 8.32 -4.29 4.20
CA GLU A 33 8.75 -4.59 5.59
C GLU A 33 9.79 -3.59 6.12
N ARG A 34 10.59 -2.98 5.25
CA ARG A 34 11.61 -1.99 5.65
C ARG A 34 11.00 -0.67 6.10
N VAL A 35 9.79 -0.36 5.63
CA VAL A 35 9.07 0.88 5.90
C VAL A 35 7.72 0.64 6.58
N ALA A 36 7.35 -0.61 6.82
CA ALA A 36 6.06 -1.01 7.35
C ALA A 36 5.80 -0.42 8.74
N ASP A 37 4.56 -0.04 8.98
CA ASP A 37 4.15 0.51 10.27
C ASP A 37 3.62 -0.61 11.18
N HIS A 38 4.30 -0.86 12.29
CA HIS A 38 3.89 -1.90 13.25
C HIS A 38 2.65 -1.53 14.07
N HIS A 39 2.25 -0.25 14.06
CA HIS A 39 1.09 0.31 14.73
C HIS A 39 0.00 0.75 13.73
N TYR A 40 -0.03 0.14 12.55
CA TYR A 40 -0.95 0.50 11.48
C TYR A 40 -2.42 0.53 11.93
N THR A 41 -2.82 -0.34 12.86
CA THR A 41 -4.18 -0.35 13.43
C THR A 41 -4.50 0.93 14.18
N ASP A 42 -3.59 1.43 15.01
CA ASP A 42 -3.75 2.67 15.76
C ASP A 42 -3.82 3.87 14.80
N THR A 43 -2.95 3.88 13.78
CA THR A 43 -2.99 4.89 12.73
C THR A 43 -4.34 4.87 12.01
N LEU A 44 -4.82 3.71 11.54
CA LEU A 44 -6.13 3.60 10.89
C LEU A 44 -7.25 4.13 11.79
N GLU A 45 -7.30 3.70 13.06
CA GLU A 45 -8.30 4.17 14.03
C GLU A 45 -8.23 5.69 14.27
N ARG A 46 -7.02 6.26 14.37
CA ARG A 46 -6.81 7.71 14.50
C ARG A 46 -7.35 8.51 13.32
N PHE A 47 -7.35 7.91 12.13
CA PHE A 47 -7.94 8.49 10.91
C PHE A 47 -9.40 8.07 10.69
N GLY A 48 -10.01 7.34 11.63
CA GLY A 48 -11.40 6.89 11.55
C GLY A 48 -11.64 5.81 10.50
N LEU A 49 -10.61 5.06 10.13
CA LEU A 49 -10.65 3.97 9.17
C LEU A 49 -10.68 2.63 9.89
N GLU A 50 -11.57 1.75 9.47
CA GLU A 50 -11.61 0.37 9.97
C GLU A 50 -10.68 -0.52 9.14
N TRP A 51 -10.11 -1.55 9.78
CA TRP A 51 -9.34 -2.59 9.10
C TRP A 51 -10.27 -3.56 8.34
N SER A 52 -10.82 -3.05 7.24
CA SER A 52 -11.72 -3.77 6.35
C SER A 52 -11.55 -3.26 4.92
N ALA A 53 -11.67 -4.13 3.94
CA ALA A 53 -11.44 -3.79 2.53
C ALA A 53 -12.29 -2.61 2.04
N GLY A 54 -13.55 -2.54 2.48
CA GLY A 54 -14.45 -1.42 2.16
C GLY A 54 -13.96 -0.07 2.70
N SER A 55 -13.65 0.01 4.00
CA SER A 55 -13.15 1.24 4.64
C SER A 55 -11.79 1.67 4.10
N MET A 56 -10.89 0.71 3.89
CA MET A 56 -9.56 0.99 3.36
C MET A 56 -9.60 1.45 1.91
N SER A 57 -10.40 0.83 1.04
CA SER A 57 -10.56 1.26 -0.36
C SER A 57 -11.16 2.67 -0.47
N GLY A 58 -12.04 3.03 0.47
CA GLY A 58 -12.64 4.36 0.58
C GLY A 58 -11.76 5.43 1.23
N ALA A 59 -10.55 5.09 1.69
CA ALA A 59 -9.70 6.02 2.41
C ALA A 59 -9.29 7.22 1.54
N ASN A 60 -9.39 8.42 2.10
CA ASN A 60 -8.99 9.65 1.40
C ASN A 60 -7.48 9.84 1.43
N LEU A 61 -6.81 9.48 0.33
CA LEU A 61 -5.36 9.59 0.18
C LEU A 61 -4.88 10.94 -0.35
N THR A 62 -5.78 11.84 -0.76
CA THR A 62 -5.41 13.14 -1.36
C THR A 62 -4.64 14.03 -0.40
N ASP A 63 -5.03 14.05 0.88
CA ASP A 63 -4.35 14.82 1.94
C ASP A 63 -3.66 13.91 2.98
N ALA A 64 -3.62 12.60 2.73
CA ALA A 64 -3.07 11.64 3.66
C ALA A 64 -1.57 11.90 3.91
N PRO A 65 -1.10 11.82 5.18
CA PRO A 65 0.32 11.80 5.47
C PRO A 65 0.95 10.46 5.08
N ALA A 66 2.28 10.42 5.00
CA ALA A 66 3.02 9.22 4.62
C ALA A 66 2.75 8.06 5.60
N GLU A 67 2.60 8.36 6.89
CA GLU A 67 2.25 7.39 7.94
C GLU A 67 0.94 6.65 7.61
N LEU A 68 -0.10 7.37 7.18
CA LEU A 68 -1.38 6.76 6.82
C LEU A 68 -1.27 5.89 5.57
N ALA A 69 -0.53 6.35 4.54
CA ALA A 69 -0.34 5.56 3.32
C ALA A 69 0.46 4.26 3.58
N VAL A 70 1.50 4.33 4.41
CA VAL A 70 2.25 3.15 4.87
C VAL A 70 1.38 2.23 5.72
N ALA A 71 0.60 2.78 6.65
CA ALA A 71 -0.32 2.00 7.49
C ALA A 71 -1.35 1.24 6.64
N LEU A 72 -1.94 1.89 5.63
CA LEU A 72 -2.87 1.24 4.70
C LEU A 72 -2.23 0.10 3.91
N LEU A 73 -1.01 0.29 3.39
CA LEU A 73 -0.27 -0.77 2.71
C LEU A 73 0.04 -1.94 3.63
N THR A 74 0.48 -1.65 4.85
CA THR A 74 0.79 -2.65 5.88
C THR A 74 -0.47 -3.43 6.27
N ALA A 75 -1.59 -2.73 6.45
CA ALA A 75 -2.89 -3.31 6.76
C ALA A 75 -3.41 -4.20 5.63
N ALA A 76 -3.23 -3.79 4.37
CA ALA A 76 -3.70 -4.54 3.20
C ALA A 76 -2.91 -5.84 3.06
N TYR A 77 -1.60 -5.77 3.26
CA TYR A 77 -0.76 -6.97 3.29
C TYR A 77 -1.10 -7.90 4.46
N ARG A 78 -1.28 -7.35 5.66
CA ARG A 78 -1.69 -8.15 6.82
C ARG A 78 -3.02 -8.84 6.55
N ALA A 79 -3.98 -8.15 5.93
CA ALA A 79 -5.26 -8.73 5.55
C ALA A 79 -5.10 -9.91 4.58
N ASP A 80 -4.15 -9.85 3.64
CA ASP A 80 -3.79 -10.95 2.73
C ASP A 80 -3.19 -12.16 3.43
N HIS A 81 -2.26 -11.91 4.34
CA HIS A 81 -1.70 -12.99 5.16
C HIS A 81 -2.79 -13.69 5.99
N PHE A 82 -3.87 -12.99 6.35
CA PHE A 82 -5.04 -13.57 7.03
C PHE A 82 -6.09 -14.16 6.07
N SER A 83 -6.18 -13.64 4.84
CA SER A 83 -7.19 -13.99 3.84
C SER A 83 -6.49 -14.29 2.52
N ASN A 84 -6.42 -15.57 2.19
CA ASN A 84 -5.67 -16.18 1.09
C ASN A 84 -5.87 -15.50 -0.29
N GLY A 85 -5.26 -14.33 -0.52
CA GLY A 85 -5.31 -13.56 -1.76
C GLY A 85 -6.24 -12.34 -1.77
N ILE A 86 -6.67 -11.76 -0.64
CA ILE A 86 -7.51 -10.54 -0.67
C ILE A 86 -6.76 -9.31 -1.22
N LEU A 87 -5.43 -9.26 -1.09
CA LEU A 87 -4.61 -8.16 -1.64
C LEU A 87 -4.65 -8.15 -3.17
N GLU A 88 -4.38 -9.29 -3.78
CA GLU A 88 -4.40 -9.47 -5.23
C GLU A 88 -5.81 -9.38 -5.83
N ASN A 89 -6.85 -9.85 -5.13
CA ASN A 89 -8.20 -9.93 -5.68
C ASN A 89 -9.06 -8.69 -5.38
N GLU A 90 -8.75 -7.91 -4.35
CA GLU A 90 -9.62 -6.81 -3.92
C GLU A 90 -8.89 -5.47 -3.83
N PHE A 91 -7.74 -5.42 -3.16
CA PHE A 91 -7.04 -4.16 -2.88
C PHE A 91 -6.26 -3.59 -4.06
N ILE A 92 -5.51 -4.44 -4.77
CA ILE A 92 -4.77 -4.07 -5.98
C ILE A 92 -5.74 -3.64 -7.10
N PRO A 93 -6.77 -4.43 -7.47
CA PRO A 93 -7.70 -4.02 -8.52
C PRO A 93 -8.58 -2.81 -8.15
N ASN A 94 -8.82 -2.54 -6.86
CA ASN A 94 -9.42 -1.26 -6.45
C ASN A 94 -8.50 -0.03 -6.67
N GLY A 95 -7.22 -0.27 -6.93
CA GLY A 95 -6.19 0.76 -7.04
C GLY A 95 -5.77 1.36 -5.69
N LEU A 96 -6.14 0.76 -4.56
CA LEU A 96 -5.74 1.26 -3.23
C LEU A 96 -4.21 1.29 -3.12
N VAL A 97 -3.56 0.18 -3.49
CA VAL A 97 -2.09 0.03 -3.42
C VAL A 97 -1.41 1.10 -4.29
N SER A 98 -1.81 1.23 -5.56
CA SER A 98 -1.24 2.20 -6.50
C SER A 98 -1.46 3.64 -6.04
N ARG A 99 -2.61 3.97 -5.44
CA ARG A 99 -2.88 5.30 -4.85
C ARG A 99 -1.97 5.58 -3.65
N CYS A 100 -1.82 4.63 -2.72
CA CYS A 100 -0.92 4.78 -1.57
C CYS A 100 0.52 5.00 -2.03
N LEU A 101 1.00 4.21 -2.99
CA LEU A 101 2.35 4.33 -3.52
C LEU A 101 2.57 5.65 -4.26
N ARG A 102 1.60 6.11 -5.07
CA ARG A 102 1.67 7.44 -5.69
C ARG A 102 1.78 8.53 -4.63
N ARG A 103 0.96 8.47 -3.57
CA ARG A 103 1.01 9.42 -2.47
C ARG A 103 2.37 9.42 -1.76
N LEU A 104 2.91 8.23 -1.48
CA LEU A 104 4.25 8.09 -0.91
C LEU A 104 5.34 8.63 -1.83
N ARG A 105 5.20 8.49 -3.14
CA ARG A 105 6.13 9.07 -4.12
C ARG A 105 6.07 10.60 -4.17
N GLU A 106 4.89 11.18 -3.98
CA GLU A 106 4.72 12.64 -3.87
C GLU A 106 5.29 13.18 -2.55
N LEU A 107 5.13 12.44 -1.47
CA LEU A 107 5.62 12.80 -0.13
C LEU A 107 7.09 12.46 0.07
N ASP A 108 7.66 11.55 -0.71
CA ASP A 108 9.11 11.32 -0.71
C ASP A 108 9.75 12.64 -1.14
N PRO A 109 10.47 13.32 -0.23
CA PRO A 109 11.10 14.55 -0.59
C PRO A 109 12.14 14.16 -1.63
N LYS A 110 11.86 14.44 -2.92
CA LYS A 110 12.91 14.55 -3.93
C LYS A 110 13.99 15.35 -3.23
N LYS A 111 15.17 14.74 -3.01
CA LYS A 111 16.33 15.41 -2.44
C LYS A 111 16.53 16.72 -3.20
N GLY A 112 15.96 17.78 -2.63
CA GLY A 112 16.19 19.16 -2.98
C GLY A 112 17.15 19.70 -1.96
N ARG A 113 18.37 19.14 -1.90
CA ARG A 113 19.58 19.81 -1.44
C ARG A 113 20.81 18.96 -1.72
#